data_AF-A0A2P8IF77-F1
#
_entry.id   AF-A0A2P8IF77-F1
#
_cell.length_a   1.000
_cell.length_b   1.000
_cell.length_c   1.000
_cell.angle_alpha   90.00
_cell.angle_beta   90.00
_cell.angle_gamma   90.00
#
_symmetry.space_group_name_H-M   'P 1'
#
loop_
_entity.id
_entity.type
_entity.pdbx_description
1 polymer ?
#
loop_
_entity_poly.entity_id
_entity_poly.type
_entity_poly.pdbx_seq_one_letter_code
_entity_poly.pdbx_strand_id
1 'polypeptide(L)'
;MSWPGYASALAAAIHGAYLFTGKRRMLDEAVDLARWAVQASDPEQDHDLPRHRMNLSSALLERFDRAGEIADLDEAITEVRLAIAARGPHQTDTHSLQSTLGHALARRSTETANGEDLDDAVTALRLSVELPPDHGDRAPHLTNLAVCPAQPVRVPR
;
A
#
# COMPACT_ATOMS: atom_id res chain seq x y z
N MET A 1 -21.06 8.60 10.09
CA MET A 1 -20.42 8.01 8.90
C MET A 1 -20.95 8.77 7.69
N SER A 2 -20.09 9.48 6.96
CA SER A 2 -20.44 10.30 5.79
C SER A 2 -20.58 9.44 4.54
N TRP A 3 -21.15 9.98 3.46
CA TRP A 3 -21.27 9.26 2.17
C TRP A 3 -19.90 8.78 1.61
N PRO A 4 -18.80 9.56 1.68
CA PRO A 4 -17.43 9.08 1.41
C PRO A 4 -17.02 7.88 2.28
N GLY A 5 -17.37 7.90 3.57
CA GLY A 5 -17.12 6.79 4.49
C GLY A 5 -17.81 5.49 4.06
N TYR A 6 -19.07 5.57 3.62
CA TYR A 6 -19.80 4.41 3.09
C TYR A 6 -19.20 3.90 1.78
N ALA A 7 -18.83 4.79 0.87
CA ALA A 7 -18.17 4.42 -0.38
C ALA A 7 -16.84 3.70 -0.14
N SER A 8 -15.99 4.22 0.76
CA SER A 8 -14.75 3.54 1.12
C SER A 8 -14.97 2.18 1.76
N ALA A 9 -15.99 2.03 2.62
CA ALA A 9 -16.30 0.75 3.24
C ALA A 9 -16.78 -0.28 2.20
N LEU A 10 -17.62 0.16 1.26
CA LEU A 10 -18.07 -0.65 0.14
C LEU A 10 -16.90 -1.03 -0.78
N ALA A 11 -15.99 -0.10 -1.08
CA ALA A 11 -14.80 -0.37 -1.89
C ALA A 11 -13.94 -1.45 -1.25
N ALA A 12 -13.70 -1.38 0.07
CA ALA A 12 -12.96 -2.41 0.80
C ALA A 12 -13.68 -3.78 0.77
N ALA A 13 -15.01 -3.80 0.87
CA ALA A 13 -15.78 -5.04 0.79
C ALA A 13 -15.72 -5.67 -0.62
N ILE A 14 -15.83 -4.87 -1.67
CA ILE A 14 -15.73 -5.33 -3.07
C ILE A 14 -14.31 -5.84 -3.34
N HIS A 15 -13.28 -5.15 -2.86
CA HIS A 15 -11.88 -5.59 -2.96
C HIS A 15 -11.68 -6.95 -2.27
N GLY A 16 -12.19 -7.13 -1.06
CA GLY A 16 -12.14 -8.42 -0.36
C GLY A 16 -12.88 -9.55 -1.10
N ALA A 17 -14.04 -9.24 -1.69
CA ALA A 17 -14.78 -10.21 -2.51
C ALA A 17 -14.07 -10.54 -3.83
N TYR A 18 -13.34 -9.58 -4.40
CA TYR A 18 -12.46 -9.83 -5.54
C TYR A 18 -11.36 -10.83 -5.18
N LEU A 19 -10.70 -10.69 -4.02
CA LEU A 19 -9.64 -11.63 -3.60
C LEU A 19 -10.13 -13.08 -3.55
N PHE A 20 -11.43 -13.30 -3.30
CA PHE A 20 -12.04 -14.63 -3.31
C PHE A 20 -12.49 -15.09 -4.71
N THR A 21 -12.93 -14.17 -5.57
CA THR A 21 -13.58 -14.51 -6.84
C THR A 21 -12.70 -14.34 -8.09
N GLY A 22 -11.62 -13.57 -8.00
CA GLY A 22 -10.73 -13.23 -9.11
C GLY A 22 -11.36 -12.40 -10.24
N LYS A 23 -12.57 -11.85 -10.03
CA LYS A 23 -13.30 -11.13 -11.08
C LYS A 23 -12.72 -9.73 -11.28
N ARG A 24 -11.93 -9.53 -12.34
CA ARG A 24 -11.30 -8.24 -12.69
C ARG A 24 -12.24 -7.03 -12.58
N ARG A 25 -13.48 -7.13 -13.06
CA ARG A 25 -14.47 -6.04 -12.98
C ARG A 25 -14.74 -5.55 -11.55
N MET A 26 -14.66 -6.43 -10.55
CA MET A 26 -14.85 -6.06 -9.15
C MET A 26 -13.65 -5.24 -8.63
N LEU A 27 -12.45 -5.51 -9.12
CA LEU A 27 -11.27 -4.73 -8.78
C LEU A 27 -11.33 -3.33 -9.38
N ASP A 28 -11.77 -3.20 -10.64
CA ASP A 28 -11.98 -1.90 -11.29
C ASP A 28 -13.03 -1.07 -10.53
N GLU A 29 -14.15 -1.71 -10.14
CA GLU A 29 -15.21 -1.07 -9.35
C GLU A 29 -14.71 -0.64 -7.95
N ALA A 30 -13.89 -1.47 -7.29
CA ALA A 30 -13.29 -1.13 -6.01
C ALA A 30 -12.36 0.09 -6.11
N VAL A 31 -11.53 0.15 -7.16
CA VAL A 31 -10.65 1.30 -7.41
C VAL A 31 -11.46 2.57 -7.67
N ASP A 32 -12.45 2.52 -8.55
CA ASP A 32 -13.25 3.70 -8.90
C ASP A 32 -13.99 4.25 -7.67
N LEU A 33 -14.54 3.35 -6.84
CA LEU A 33 -15.27 3.74 -5.64
C LEU A 33 -14.34 4.28 -4.54
N ALA A 34 -13.16 3.68 -4.36
CA ALA A 34 -12.16 4.17 -3.43
C ALA A 34 -11.60 5.54 -3.87
N ARG A 35 -11.37 5.73 -5.18
CA ARG A 35 -10.94 7.01 -5.76
C ARG A 35 -11.97 8.09 -5.55
N TRP A 36 -13.24 7.78 -5.80
CA TRP A 36 -14.33 8.69 -5.53
C TRP A 36 -14.41 9.07 -4.05
N ALA A 37 -14.25 8.11 -3.14
CA ALA A 37 -14.26 8.38 -1.70
C ALA A 37 -13.16 9.38 -1.30
N VAL A 38 -11.93 9.19 -1.77
CA VAL A 38 -10.82 10.12 -1.51
C VAL A 38 -11.10 11.52 -2.07
N GLN A 39 -11.66 11.62 -3.28
CA GLN A 39 -11.96 12.90 -3.93
C GLN A 39 -13.14 13.64 -3.27
N ALA A 40 -14.09 12.92 -2.68
CA ALA A 40 -15.27 13.48 -2.03
C ALA A 40 -15.06 13.83 -0.55
N SER A 41 -13.94 13.41 0.04
CA SER A 41 -13.57 13.69 1.42
C SER A 41 -12.96 15.09 1.57
N ASP A 42 -13.31 15.76 2.66
CA ASP A 42 -12.70 17.03 3.07
C ASP A 42 -11.39 16.75 3.84
N PRO A 43 -10.22 17.20 3.36
CA PRO A 43 -8.95 16.91 4.02
C PRO A 43 -8.80 17.43 5.45
N GLU A 44 -9.56 18.45 5.85
CA GLU A 44 -9.49 19.04 7.19
C GLU A 44 -10.52 18.43 8.15
N GLN A 45 -11.67 17.99 7.62
CA GLN A 45 -12.80 17.51 8.44
C GLN A 45 -12.91 15.98 8.47
N ASP A 46 -12.33 15.28 7.49
CA ASP A 46 -12.45 13.84 7.38
C ASP A 46 -11.27 13.11 8.03
N HIS A 47 -11.46 12.77 9.31
CA HIS A 47 -10.51 11.96 10.08
C HIS A 47 -10.29 10.55 9.50
N ASP A 48 -11.20 10.07 8.64
CA ASP A 48 -11.11 8.76 8.00
C ASP A 48 -10.41 8.81 6.62
N LEU A 49 -10.10 10.01 6.10
CA LEU A 49 -9.38 10.18 4.83
C LEU A 49 -8.10 9.33 4.74
N PRO A 50 -7.23 9.23 5.77
CA PRO A 50 -6.05 8.36 5.71
C PRO A 50 -6.39 6.88 5.48
N ARG A 51 -7.57 6.41 5.95
CA ARG A 51 -8.06 5.06 5.69
C ARG A 51 -8.61 4.92 4.27
N HIS A 52 -9.28 5.94 3.74
CA HIS A 52 -9.74 5.97 2.35
C HIS A 52 -8.58 5.86 1.37
N ARG A 53 -7.51 6.63 1.60
CA ARG A 53 -6.26 6.59 0.82
C ARG A 53 -5.57 5.24 0.88
N MET A 54 -5.55 4.59 2.06
CA MET A 54 -5.00 3.24 2.21
C MET A 54 -5.80 2.18 1.42
N ASN A 55 -7.12 2.28 1.41
CA ASN A 55 -7.96 1.36 0.66
C ASN A 55 -7.76 1.54 -0.85
N LEU A 56 -7.65 2.80 -1.31
CA LEU A 56 -7.34 3.11 -2.70
C LEU A 56 -5.97 2.57 -3.12
N SER A 57 -4.92 2.83 -2.34
CA SER A 57 -3.58 2.35 -2.65
C SER A 57 -3.51 0.81 -2.71
N SER A 58 -4.21 0.11 -1.81
CA SER A 58 -4.28 -1.35 -1.81
C SER A 58 -4.96 -1.90 -3.07
N ALA A 59 -6.10 -1.30 -3.47
CA ALA A 59 -6.82 -1.73 -4.67
C ALA A 59 -6.02 -1.45 -5.96
N LEU A 60 -5.32 -0.31 -6.03
CA LEU A 60 -4.43 0.03 -7.15
C LEU A 60 -3.24 -0.92 -7.26
N LEU A 61 -2.62 -1.30 -6.13
CA LEU A 61 -1.50 -2.26 -6.13
C LEU A 61 -1.91 -3.63 -6.65
N GLU A 62 -3.07 -4.13 -6.23
CA GLU A 62 -3.61 -5.39 -6.73
C GLU A 62 -4.00 -5.27 -8.21
N ARG A 63 -4.49 -4.10 -8.66
CA ARG A 63 -4.80 -3.88 -10.09
C ARG A 63 -3.53 -3.88 -10.93
N PHE A 64 -2.48 -3.23 -10.45
CA PHE A 64 -1.15 -3.30 -11.05
C PHE A 64 -0.64 -4.75 -11.15
N ASP A 65 -0.74 -5.56 -10.10
CA ASP A 65 -0.26 -6.95 -10.13
C ASP A 65 -0.97 -7.82 -11.19
N ARG A 66 -2.20 -7.45 -11.56
CA ARG A 66 -2.99 -8.18 -12.55
C ARG A 66 -2.87 -7.64 -13.96
N ALA A 67 -2.78 -6.32 -14.10
CA ALA A 67 -2.87 -5.64 -15.39
C ALA A 67 -1.55 -5.04 -15.87
N GLY A 68 -0.57 -4.86 -14.97
CA GLY A 68 0.74 -4.27 -15.27
C GLY A 68 0.70 -2.77 -15.56
N GLU A 69 -0.36 -2.05 -15.17
CA GLU A 69 -0.52 -0.64 -15.47
C GLU A 69 0.30 0.23 -14.51
N ILE A 70 1.47 0.71 -14.95
CA ILE A 70 2.40 1.49 -14.12
C ILE A 70 1.76 2.74 -13.50
N ALA A 71 0.76 3.32 -14.15
CA ALA A 71 0.02 4.48 -13.64
C ALA A 71 -0.70 4.17 -12.32
N ASP A 72 -1.20 2.94 -12.13
CA ASP A 72 -1.81 2.51 -10.87
C ASP A 72 -0.78 2.46 -9.75
N LEU A 73 0.44 2.03 -10.08
CA LEU A 73 1.53 1.94 -9.12
C LEU A 73 1.99 3.32 -8.65
N ASP A 74 2.10 4.29 -9.59
CA ASP A 74 2.42 5.67 -9.27
C ASP A 74 1.32 6.36 -8.43
N GLU A 75 0.05 6.10 -8.75
CA GLU A 75 -1.08 6.58 -7.96
C GLU A 75 -1.08 5.95 -6.56
N ALA A 76 -0.83 4.65 -6.43
CA ALA A 76 -0.76 3.96 -5.14
C ALA A 76 0.33 4.52 -4.23
N ILE A 77 1.52 4.80 -4.79
CA ILE A 77 2.65 5.42 -4.05
C ILE A 77 2.28 6.82 -3.59
N THR A 78 1.59 7.60 -4.42
CA THR A 78 1.14 8.94 -4.07
C THR A 78 0.14 8.91 -2.92
N GLU A 79 -0.85 8.03 -3.01
CA GLU A 79 -1.91 7.91 -2.00
C GLU A 79 -1.40 7.43 -0.64
N VAL A 80 -0.48 6.45 -0.63
CA VAL A 80 0.09 5.96 0.63
C VAL A 80 1.01 7.00 1.28
N ARG A 81 1.77 7.79 0.50
CA ARG A 81 2.59 8.89 1.01
C ARG A 81 1.72 9.97 1.67
N LEU A 82 0.59 10.32 1.04
CA LEU A 82 -0.38 11.26 1.60
C LEU A 82 -1.02 10.74 2.88
N ALA A 83 -1.35 9.44 2.94
CA ALA A 83 -1.87 8.80 4.16
C ALA A 83 -0.87 8.84 5.33
N ILE A 84 0.43 8.61 5.06
CA ILE A 84 1.50 8.69 6.06
C ILE A 84 1.67 10.13 6.56
N ALA A 85 1.69 11.11 5.65
CA ALA A 85 1.85 12.52 6.00
C ALA A 85 0.72 13.04 6.91
N ALA A 86 -0.51 12.54 6.71
CA ALA A 86 -1.66 12.95 7.51
C ALA A 86 -1.69 12.34 8.93
N ARG A 87 -1.10 11.15 9.14
CA ARG A 87 -1.10 10.46 10.44
C ARG A 87 0.13 10.77 11.30
N GLY A 88 1.26 11.11 10.69
CA GLY A 88 2.54 11.30 11.38
C GLY A 88 3.26 9.96 11.69
N PRO A 89 4.56 10.02 12.01
CA PRO A 89 5.46 8.85 12.03
C PRO A 89 5.28 7.87 13.19
N HIS A 90 4.48 8.22 14.22
CA HIS A 90 4.41 7.45 15.48
C HIS A 90 3.01 6.91 15.82
N GLN A 91 2.07 6.91 14.87
CA GLN A 91 0.76 6.31 15.06
C GLN A 91 0.77 4.83 14.70
N THR A 92 0.03 4.00 15.45
CA THR A 92 0.01 2.53 15.34
C THR A 92 -0.31 2.03 13.91
N ASP A 93 -1.13 2.76 13.17
CA ASP A 93 -1.51 2.42 11.79
C ASP A 93 -0.43 2.73 10.75
N THR A 94 0.60 3.53 11.10
CA THR A 94 1.63 3.98 10.17
C THR A 94 2.50 2.81 9.68
N HIS A 95 2.67 1.74 10.45
CA HIS A 95 3.43 0.55 10.02
C HIS A 95 2.82 -0.15 8.80
N SER A 96 1.50 -0.29 8.76
CA SER A 96 0.81 -0.92 7.61
C SER A 96 0.95 -0.06 6.34
N LEU A 97 0.92 1.27 6.50
CA LEU A 97 1.17 2.21 5.40
C LEU A 97 2.62 2.14 4.91
N GLN A 98 3.59 2.04 5.82
CA GLN A 98 5.01 1.89 5.48
C GLN A 98 5.29 0.57 4.75
N SER A 99 4.66 -0.53 5.16
CA SER A 99 4.74 -1.82 4.44
C SER A 99 4.16 -1.70 3.03
N THR A 100 3.00 -1.05 2.89
CA THR A 100 2.36 -0.83 1.59
C THR A 100 3.24 0.03 0.67
N LEU A 101 3.81 1.12 1.20
CA LEU A 101 4.75 1.98 0.47
C LEU A 101 5.99 1.21 0.02
N GLY A 102 6.58 0.42 0.91
CA GLY A 102 7.74 -0.41 0.60
C GLY A 102 7.49 -1.40 -0.54
N HIS A 103 6.35 -2.10 -0.50
CA HIS A 103 5.98 -3.02 -1.59
C HIS A 103 5.73 -2.30 -2.92
N ALA A 104 5.05 -1.15 -2.88
CA ALA A 104 4.77 -0.36 -4.08
C ALA A 104 6.07 0.13 -4.77
N LEU A 105 6.99 0.68 -3.97
CA LEU A 105 8.28 1.16 -4.47
C LEU A 105 9.17 0.01 -4.98
N ALA A 106 9.19 -1.13 -4.31
CA ALA A 106 9.96 -2.30 -4.76
C ALA A 106 9.45 -2.83 -6.13
N ARG A 107 8.12 -2.85 -6.33
CA ARG A 107 7.51 -3.18 -7.61
C ARG A 107 7.91 -2.16 -8.68
N ARG A 108 7.84 -0.85 -8.37
CA ARG A 108 8.16 0.19 -9.35
C ARG A 108 9.63 0.16 -9.76
N SER A 109 10.51 -0.09 -8.79
CA SER A 109 11.94 -0.29 -9.05
C SER A 109 12.18 -1.47 -10.01
N THR A 110 11.44 -2.57 -9.84
CA THR A 110 11.52 -3.74 -10.73
C THR A 110 11.13 -3.41 -12.17
N GLU A 111 10.05 -2.63 -12.36
CA GLU A 111 9.58 -2.23 -13.69
C GLU A 111 10.45 -1.17 -14.37
N THR A 112 11.02 -0.25 -13.60
CA THR A 112 11.70 0.95 -14.12
C THR A 112 13.22 0.92 -14.01
N ALA A 113 13.78 -0.11 -13.35
CA ALA A 113 15.19 -0.19 -12.96
C ALA A 113 15.67 1.05 -12.16
N ASN A 114 14.78 1.67 -11.38
CA ASN A 114 15.11 2.83 -10.56
C ASN A 114 15.71 2.40 -9.20
N GLY A 115 16.98 2.72 -8.99
CA GLY A 115 17.68 2.41 -7.73
C GLY A 115 17.20 3.25 -6.54
N GLU A 116 16.75 4.49 -6.76
CA GLU A 116 16.25 5.35 -5.69
C GLU A 116 14.96 4.78 -5.08
N ASP A 117 14.07 4.24 -5.92
CA ASP A 117 12.86 3.56 -5.45
C ASP A 117 13.17 2.31 -4.63
N LEU A 118 14.25 1.59 -4.94
CA LEU A 118 14.66 0.43 -4.16
C LEU A 118 15.16 0.84 -2.78
N ASP A 119 15.95 1.91 -2.71
CA ASP A 119 16.47 2.43 -1.44
C ASP A 119 15.34 2.97 -0.55
N ASP A 120 14.38 3.70 -1.16
CA ASP A 120 13.17 4.15 -0.47
C ASP A 120 12.31 2.96 -0.01
N ALA A 121 12.20 1.90 -0.83
CA ALA A 121 11.45 0.70 -0.47
C ALA A 121 12.04 0.01 0.76
N VAL A 122 13.37 -0.15 0.80
CA VAL A 122 14.08 -0.73 1.95
C VAL A 122 13.87 0.13 3.20
N THR A 123 13.93 1.45 3.07
CA THR A 123 13.69 2.38 4.18
C THR A 123 12.26 2.24 4.72
N ALA A 124 11.25 2.24 3.85
CA ALA A 124 9.86 2.08 4.23
C ALA A 124 9.60 0.71 4.91
N LEU A 125 10.15 -0.38 4.36
CA LEU A 125 10.02 -1.71 4.96
C LEU A 125 10.69 -1.80 6.34
N ARG A 126 11.82 -1.12 6.56
CA ARG A 126 12.45 -1.03 7.88
C ARG A 126 11.55 -0.31 8.88
N LEU A 127 11.01 0.85 8.51
CA LEU A 127 10.06 1.59 9.36
C LEU A 127 8.79 0.77 9.67
N SER A 128 8.39 -0.14 8.78
CA SER A 128 7.23 -1.01 9.01
C SER A 128 7.46 -2.06 10.12
N VAL A 129 8.70 -2.45 10.40
CA VAL A 129 9.05 -3.48 11.39
C VAL A 129 9.64 -2.91 12.70
N GLU A 130 9.96 -1.62 12.73
CA GLU A 130 10.38 -0.90 13.94
C GLU A 130 9.18 -0.69 14.89
N LEU A 131 8.81 -1.73 15.63
CA LEU A 131 7.77 -1.65 16.67
C LEU A 131 8.21 -0.71 17.81
N PRO A 132 7.33 0.16 18.34
CA PRO A 132 7.48 0.66 19.71
C PRO A 132 7.45 -0.53 20.69
N PRO A 133 8.27 -0.54 21.76
CA PRO A 133 8.41 -1.67 22.69
C PRO A 133 7.16 -1.99 23.56
N ASP A 134 6.05 -1.33 23.30
CA ASP A 134 4.75 -1.62 23.87
C ASP A 134 3.83 -1.73 22.65
N HIS A 135 3.41 -2.92 22.20
CA HIS A 135 2.10 -3.47 22.53
C HIS A 135 2.00 -4.97 22.18
N GLY A 136 1.22 -5.68 22.98
CA GLY A 136 1.11 -7.13 23.08
C GLY A 136 0.30 -7.87 22.01
N ASP A 137 0.33 -7.46 20.74
CA ASP A 137 -0.25 -8.27 19.65
C ASP A 137 0.82 -8.61 18.61
N ARG A 138 1.59 -9.66 18.94
CA ARG A 138 2.33 -10.43 17.95
C ARG A 138 1.33 -11.28 17.15
N ALA A 139 1.02 -10.84 15.93
CA ALA A 139 0.51 -11.70 14.86
C ALA A 139 1.26 -11.39 13.53
N PRO A 140 1.38 -12.35 12.60
CA PRO A 140 2.62 -12.55 11.85
C PRO A 140 2.65 -11.78 10.54
N HIS A 141 3.44 -10.70 10.48
CA HIS A 141 3.88 -10.10 9.20
C HIS A 141 5.22 -10.65 8.69
N LEU A 142 5.70 -11.78 9.25
CA LEU A 142 6.98 -12.41 8.90
C LEU A 142 6.90 -13.47 7.78
N THR A 143 6.11 -13.26 6.72
CA THR A 143 5.96 -14.30 5.68
C THR A 143 6.67 -14.05 4.35
N ASN A 144 7.35 -12.94 4.08
CA ASN A 144 8.00 -12.79 2.75
C ASN A 144 9.41 -12.17 2.71
N LEU A 145 10.24 -12.34 3.75
CA LEU A 145 11.68 -11.98 3.68
C LEU A 145 12.61 -13.17 3.35
N ALA A 146 12.08 -14.26 2.81
CA ALA A 146 12.86 -15.47 2.55
C ALA A 146 12.90 -15.91 1.08
N VAL A 147 13.11 -15.00 0.11
CA VAL A 147 13.72 -15.37 -1.17
C VAL A 147 14.56 -14.20 -1.72
N CYS A 148 15.83 -14.14 -1.33
CA CYS A 148 16.88 -13.61 -2.21
C CYS A 148 18.17 -14.39 -1.92
N PRO A 149 18.50 -15.45 -2.68
CA PRO A 149 19.81 -16.04 -2.58
C PRO A 149 20.81 -15.08 -3.22
N ALA A 150 21.51 -14.31 -2.37
CA ALA A 150 22.71 -13.60 -2.77
C ALA A 150 23.71 -14.62 -3.34
N GLN A 151 23.92 -14.59 -4.66
CA GLN A 151 25.05 -15.31 -5.24
C GLN A 151 26.34 -14.52 -4.94
N PRO A 152 27.41 -15.19 -4.47
CA PRO A 152 28.69 -14.53 -4.25
C PRO A 152 29.33 -14.18 -5.60
N VAL A 153 29.61 -12.90 -5.80
CA VAL A 153 30.45 -12.39 -6.89
C VAL A 153 31.82 -13.05 -6.78
N ARG A 154 32.14 -13.94 -7.73
CA ARG A 154 33.51 -14.42 -7.92
C ARG A 154 34.30 -13.33 -8.63
N VAL A 155 35.25 -12.73 -7.93
CA VAL A 155 36.33 -11.96 -8.55
C VAL A 155 37.29 -12.91 -9.28
N PRO A 156 37.58 -12.70 -10.57
CA PRO A 156 38.62 -13.45 -11.27
C PRO A 156 40.01 -12.99 -10.83
N ARG A 157 40.96 -13.94 -10.79
CA ARG A 157 42.40 -13.68 -10.62
C ARG A 157 43.02 -13.12 -11.90
#